data_AF-A0AAJ0GJW5-F1
#
_entry.id   AF-A0AAJ0GJW5-F1
#
_cell.length_a   1.000
_cell.length_b   1.000
_cell.length_c   1.000
_cell.angle_alpha   90.00
_cell.angle_beta   90.00
_cell.angle_gamma   90.00
#
_symmetry.space_group_name_H-M   'P 1'
#
loop_
_entity.id
_entity.type
_entity.pdbx_description
1 polymer ?
#
loop_
_entity_poly.entity_id
_entity_poly.type
_entity_poly.pdbx_seq_one_letter_code
_entity_poly.pdbx_strand_id
1 'polypeptide(L)'
;MPGPTPARWTNIPAIFSSLLCLATTSKAFLAVPYNTTQSFGPDGPWQAISIGLKYSTDTDYSTVNLYPGNLYNTIAAFYVPTRQACRKDTTGTCAEGGAVAPVVNASSHAWYTYLNAKTGYYLYYNGTVSTMDAQLPQGVIYSDVYVDVCKIADITYPSGKTVAAEVGLANLGGSPLATNLSPPGALYSSSTIQSNTFGLHIGSAQHNYPGSLIFGGYDRGRVIGPVLSFDAHTAPHLLDINIGVEDGASPFSFESKGKLLQAPDSAGVTQPISAYLKPEYPYIYLPKLTIEAIAENLPVKFDTTSGYWLWDTSDPMYKKVIGGANYLGFTFPSLTGNTANETIKVPFALLNLTLESSVSGLGSDVPYFPLMEAEVSQLTGYPILLGRAFMQATFTGTNWNTNMSWLAQAPGPGASREGLGYDPVDLGDSTQNLDVPSGDALFKESWAAHWTVLNTTDPGNGNDDNGGGGVSGGVIGGSVVAAAGGVAIIAAIIFFVMRRRKRKAASPQATQNAYHDHSPGPPAPTYAHYGDAQQPMSELHAPAQNEYYKPVPQQEQWHEMEAREYHAELPGHAPAELPASHK
;
A
#
# COMPACT_ATOMS: atom_id res chain seq x y z
N MET A 1 31.66 85.86 30.82
CA MET A 1 31.69 84.44 30.41
C MET A 1 30.76 83.68 31.34
N PRO A 2 29.52 83.36 30.93
CA PRO A 2 28.60 82.56 31.71
C PRO A 2 28.72 81.07 31.33
N GLY A 3 28.65 80.19 32.34
CA GLY A 3 28.70 78.74 32.18
C GLY A 3 27.41 78.13 31.60
N PRO A 4 27.45 76.89 31.09
CA PRO A 4 26.32 76.28 30.41
C PRO A 4 25.32 75.64 31.40
N THR A 5 24.05 75.94 31.18
CA THR A 5 22.85 75.27 31.70
C THR A 5 22.71 73.83 31.16
N PRO A 6 22.18 72.87 31.95
CA PRO A 6 21.90 71.52 31.47
C PRO A 6 20.56 71.41 30.72
N ALA A 7 20.57 70.68 29.60
CA ALA A 7 19.43 70.45 28.73
C ALA A 7 18.46 69.39 29.29
N ARG A 8 17.16 69.66 29.13
CA ARG A 8 16.03 68.77 29.44
C ARG A 8 16.01 67.56 28.51
N TRP A 9 15.74 66.39 29.09
CA TRP A 9 15.38 65.15 28.40
C TRP A 9 13.97 65.25 27.83
N THR A 10 13.83 65.04 26.52
CA THR A 10 12.55 64.80 25.83
C THR A 10 12.41 63.32 25.51
N ASN A 11 11.37 62.71 26.07
CA ASN A 11 10.95 61.33 25.79
C ASN A 11 10.49 61.19 24.32
N ILE A 12 11.04 60.20 23.62
CA ILE A 12 10.54 59.72 22.32
C ILE A 12 9.70 58.46 22.60
N PRO A 13 8.42 58.37 22.19
CA PRO A 13 7.69 57.12 22.25
C PRO A 13 8.11 56.23 21.06
N ALA A 14 8.72 55.09 21.36
CA ALA A 14 8.99 54.04 20.38
C ALA A 14 7.66 53.38 19.96
N ILE A 15 7.26 53.59 18.71
CA ILE A 15 6.15 52.88 18.07
C ILE A 15 6.71 51.52 17.61
N PHE A 16 6.47 50.47 18.38
CA PHE A 16 6.65 49.09 17.92
C PHE A 16 5.49 48.74 16.98
N SER A 17 5.70 48.87 15.67
CA SER A 17 4.87 48.19 14.67
C SER A 17 5.20 46.71 14.68
N SER A 18 4.44 45.93 15.42
CA SER A 18 4.42 44.47 15.32
C SER A 18 3.78 44.07 13.99
N LEU A 19 4.63 43.86 12.98
CA LEU A 19 4.28 43.11 11.77
C LEU A 19 4.01 41.66 12.21
N LEU A 20 2.74 41.29 12.37
CA LEU A 20 2.34 39.89 12.45
C LEU A 20 2.58 39.30 11.06
N CYS A 21 3.76 38.72 10.84
CA CYS A 21 3.92 37.70 9.82
C CYS A 21 2.97 36.57 10.20
N LEU A 22 1.85 36.43 9.48
CA LEU A 22 1.14 35.17 9.38
C LEU A 22 2.10 34.19 8.71
N ALA A 23 3.02 33.62 9.48
CA ALA A 23 3.71 32.41 9.08
C ALA A 23 2.60 31.38 8.91
N THR A 24 2.27 31.05 7.67
CA THR A 24 1.56 29.81 7.38
C THR A 24 2.48 28.69 7.86
N THR A 25 2.27 28.24 9.10
CA THR A 25 2.91 27.01 9.58
C THR A 25 2.46 25.92 8.63
N SER A 26 3.40 25.34 7.88
CA SER A 26 3.16 24.15 7.06
C SER A 26 2.44 23.12 7.92
N LYS A 27 1.49 22.38 7.33
CA LYS A 27 0.89 21.26 8.06
C LYS A 27 2.02 20.29 8.36
N ALA A 28 2.06 19.80 9.59
CA ALA A 28 3.15 18.95 10.00
C ALA A 28 3.05 17.57 9.31
N PHE A 29 1.81 17.04 9.16
CA PHE A 29 1.46 15.92 8.28
C PHE A 29 0.14 16.14 7.51
N LEU A 30 -0.16 15.27 6.53
CA LEU A 30 -1.44 15.18 5.82
C LEU A 30 -1.93 13.73 5.76
N ALA A 31 -2.98 13.40 6.52
CA ALA A 31 -3.64 12.11 6.44
C ALA A 31 -4.55 12.01 5.20
N VAL A 32 -4.41 10.94 4.42
CA VAL A 32 -5.18 10.63 3.20
C VAL A 32 -6.31 9.67 3.57
N PRO A 33 -7.57 9.91 3.14
CA PRO A 33 -8.70 9.14 3.61
C PRO A 33 -8.86 7.87 2.77
N TYR A 34 -9.14 6.78 3.45
CA TYR A 34 -9.62 5.57 2.78
C TYR A 34 -11.11 5.64 2.51
N ASN A 35 -11.55 4.98 1.44
CA ASN A 35 -12.96 4.76 1.21
C ASN A 35 -13.51 3.82 2.28
N THR A 36 -14.42 4.31 3.11
CA THR A 36 -15.02 3.54 4.20
C THR A 36 -16.40 2.96 3.82
N THR A 37 -16.85 3.19 2.60
CA THR A 37 -18.19 2.79 2.13
C THR A 37 -18.15 1.62 1.16
N GLN A 38 -17.02 1.44 0.47
CA GLN A 38 -16.84 0.42 -0.54
C GLN A 38 -15.41 -0.15 -0.46
N SER A 39 -15.31 -1.45 -0.72
CA SER A 39 -14.06 -2.14 -1.01
C SER A 39 -14.01 -2.56 -2.47
N PHE A 40 -12.81 -2.82 -2.98
CA PHE A 40 -12.55 -3.01 -4.40
C PHE A 40 -11.74 -4.28 -4.66
N GLY A 41 -11.73 -4.72 -5.91
CA GLY A 41 -10.94 -5.82 -6.43
C GLY A 41 -11.68 -7.15 -6.39
N PRO A 42 -11.84 -7.83 -7.54
CA PRO A 42 -12.51 -9.13 -7.64
C PRO A 42 -11.64 -10.29 -7.12
N ASP A 43 -10.43 -9.98 -6.68
CA ASP A 43 -9.51 -10.86 -5.95
C ASP A 43 -9.30 -10.40 -4.50
N GLY A 44 -10.17 -9.50 -4.02
CA GLY A 44 -10.11 -8.86 -2.72
C GLY A 44 -11.07 -9.46 -1.68
N PRO A 45 -11.69 -8.64 -0.81
CA PRO A 45 -11.83 -7.19 -0.93
C PRO A 45 -10.59 -6.40 -0.46
N TRP A 46 -10.27 -5.31 -1.17
CA TRP A 46 -9.18 -4.37 -0.85
C TRP A 46 -9.71 -2.98 -0.53
N GLN A 47 -8.92 -2.20 0.21
CA GLN A 47 -9.22 -0.81 0.49
C GLN A 47 -8.43 0.11 -0.43
N ALA A 48 -9.03 1.25 -0.78
CA ALA A 48 -8.43 2.26 -1.62
C ALA A 48 -8.54 3.64 -0.96
N ILE A 49 -7.58 4.52 -1.25
CA ILE A 49 -7.68 5.93 -0.87
C ILE A 49 -8.62 6.66 -1.82
N SER A 50 -9.27 7.72 -1.36
CA SER A 50 -10.15 8.55 -2.19
C SER A 50 -9.58 9.97 -2.33
N ILE A 51 -9.49 10.46 -3.57
CA ILE A 51 -9.08 11.84 -3.89
C ILE A 51 -10.04 12.45 -4.92
N GLY A 52 -10.11 13.78 -4.98
CA GLY A 52 -10.77 14.48 -6.07
C GLY A 52 -9.77 14.82 -7.19
N LEU A 53 -10.13 14.64 -8.45
CA LEU A 53 -9.35 15.08 -9.61
C LEU A 53 -10.18 15.98 -10.52
N LYS A 54 -9.53 16.97 -11.12
CA LYS A 54 -10.19 17.91 -12.01
C LYS A 54 -9.24 18.50 -13.05
N TYR A 55 -9.69 18.62 -14.30
CA TYR A 55 -8.96 19.42 -15.29
C TYR A 55 -9.09 20.92 -14.97
N SER A 56 -8.10 21.73 -15.33
CA SER A 56 -8.16 23.18 -15.10
C SER A 56 -9.37 23.87 -15.77
N THR A 57 -9.92 23.25 -16.81
CA THR A 57 -11.12 23.71 -17.53
C THR A 57 -12.44 23.37 -16.83
N ASP A 58 -12.42 22.43 -15.88
CA ASP A 58 -13.64 21.91 -15.24
C ASP A 58 -13.95 22.69 -13.95
N THR A 59 -15.23 22.72 -13.57
CA THR A 59 -15.69 23.34 -12.32
C THR A 59 -15.62 22.38 -11.13
N ASP A 60 -15.98 21.12 -11.35
CA ASP A 60 -16.22 20.14 -10.28
C ASP A 60 -15.17 19.02 -10.26
N TYR A 61 -14.82 18.56 -9.07
CA TYR A 61 -13.90 17.43 -8.88
C TYR A 61 -14.62 16.09 -9.10
N SER A 62 -13.99 15.20 -9.86
CA SER A 62 -14.35 13.79 -9.95
C SER A 62 -13.66 13.02 -8.82
N THR A 63 -14.43 12.35 -7.97
CA THR A 63 -13.83 11.46 -6.96
C THR A 63 -13.30 10.20 -7.63
N VAL A 64 -12.06 9.85 -7.33
CA VAL A 64 -11.41 8.61 -7.77
C VAL A 64 -10.80 7.88 -6.58
N ASN A 65 -10.83 6.55 -6.65
CA ASN A 65 -10.28 5.64 -5.67
C ASN A 65 -9.02 4.98 -6.24
N LEU A 66 -7.97 4.94 -5.43
CA LEU A 66 -6.64 4.52 -5.87
C LEU A 66 -6.03 3.55 -4.85
N TYR A 67 -5.35 2.50 -5.34
CA TYR A 67 -4.43 1.75 -4.49
C TYR A 67 -3.12 2.52 -4.35
N PRO A 68 -2.59 2.73 -3.13
CA PRO A 68 -1.23 3.22 -2.96
C PRO A 68 -0.23 2.24 -3.59
N GLY A 69 0.78 2.74 -4.31
CA GLY A 69 1.74 1.94 -5.07
C GLY A 69 3.15 2.53 -4.99
N ASN A 70 4.19 1.68 -5.00
CA ASN A 70 5.59 2.11 -5.09
C ASN A 70 6.08 1.93 -6.54
N LEU A 71 5.71 2.89 -7.40
CA LEU A 71 5.84 2.77 -8.85
C LEU A 71 7.22 3.23 -9.30
N TYR A 72 8.10 2.27 -9.56
CA TYR A 72 9.45 2.53 -10.08
C TYR A 72 9.37 3.10 -11.52
N ASN A 73 10.20 4.09 -11.84
CA ASN A 73 10.29 4.72 -13.17
C ASN A 73 8.95 5.26 -13.71
N THR A 74 8.16 5.87 -12.84
CA THR A 74 6.90 6.52 -13.18
C THR A 74 7.09 7.97 -13.64
N ILE A 75 6.14 8.45 -14.44
CA ILE A 75 6.05 9.81 -14.97
C ILE A 75 4.83 10.59 -14.44
N ALA A 76 4.06 9.99 -13.52
CA ALA A 76 2.80 10.54 -13.01
C ALA A 76 2.63 10.27 -11.51
N ALA A 77 1.92 11.16 -10.83
CA ALA A 77 1.53 10.98 -9.43
C ALA A 77 0.38 9.96 -9.29
N PHE A 78 -0.52 9.93 -10.28
CA PHE A 78 -1.71 9.09 -10.28
C PHE A 78 -1.91 8.44 -11.65
N TYR A 79 -2.38 7.19 -11.66
CA TYR A 79 -2.78 6.45 -12.85
C TYR A 79 -4.25 6.13 -12.73
N VAL A 80 -5.07 6.66 -13.65
CA VAL A 80 -6.53 6.65 -13.49
C VAL A 80 -7.22 6.11 -14.73
N PRO A 81 -8.02 5.04 -14.61
CA PRO A 81 -8.83 4.54 -15.71
C PRO A 81 -9.82 5.60 -16.22
N THR A 82 -10.01 5.63 -17.54
CA THR A 82 -11.08 6.41 -18.18
C THR A 82 -12.34 5.58 -18.36
N ARG A 83 -13.49 6.23 -18.56
CA ARG A 83 -14.73 5.53 -18.96
C ARG A 83 -14.61 4.77 -20.28
N GLN A 84 -13.64 5.11 -21.13
CA GLN A 84 -13.38 4.36 -22.36
C GLN A 84 -12.73 3.00 -22.05
N ALA A 85 -11.83 2.93 -21.06
CA ALA A 85 -11.26 1.66 -20.60
C ALA A 85 -12.38 0.70 -20.17
N CYS A 86 -13.40 1.21 -19.47
CA CYS A 86 -14.54 0.42 -19.02
C CYS A 86 -15.48 -0.09 -20.12
N ARG A 87 -15.44 0.46 -21.34
CA ARG A 87 -16.25 -0.10 -22.44
C ARG A 87 -15.76 -1.48 -22.89
N LYS A 88 -14.53 -1.85 -22.54
CA LYS A 88 -13.99 -3.19 -22.76
C LYS A 88 -14.34 -4.18 -21.64
N ASP A 89 -14.89 -3.67 -20.53
CA ASP A 89 -15.28 -4.50 -19.41
C ASP A 89 -16.64 -5.15 -19.65
N THR A 90 -16.70 -6.46 -19.48
CA THR A 90 -17.92 -7.26 -19.55
C THR A 90 -18.44 -7.65 -18.17
N THR A 91 -17.70 -7.35 -17.11
CA THR A 91 -18.06 -7.66 -15.71
C THR A 91 -18.89 -6.57 -15.05
N GLY A 92 -18.73 -5.32 -15.49
CA GLY A 92 -19.52 -4.18 -15.02
C GLY A 92 -18.94 -3.48 -13.79
N THR A 93 -17.78 -3.91 -13.28
CA THR A 93 -17.12 -3.35 -12.08
C THR A 93 -16.01 -2.34 -12.43
N CYS A 94 -15.68 -2.17 -13.71
CA CYS A 94 -14.65 -1.21 -14.12
C CYS A 94 -14.95 0.22 -13.66
N ALA A 95 -13.91 0.88 -13.14
CA ALA A 95 -13.96 2.24 -12.60
C ALA A 95 -15.14 2.47 -11.63
N GLU A 96 -15.57 1.45 -10.89
CA GLU A 96 -16.38 1.64 -9.69
C GLU A 96 -15.67 2.56 -8.70
N GLY A 97 -14.33 2.51 -8.69
CA GLY A 97 -13.48 3.47 -8.01
C GLY A 97 -13.59 4.90 -8.54
N GLY A 98 -14.27 5.16 -9.64
CA GLY A 98 -14.35 6.47 -10.30
C GLY A 98 -13.39 6.57 -11.49
N ALA A 99 -13.79 7.35 -12.49
CA ALA A 99 -13.02 7.59 -13.72
C ALA A 99 -13.02 9.07 -14.08
N VAL A 100 -11.96 9.48 -14.79
CA VAL A 100 -11.85 10.81 -15.40
C VAL A 100 -12.21 10.79 -16.87
N ALA A 101 -12.58 11.95 -17.42
CA ALA A 101 -12.83 12.11 -18.84
C ALA A 101 -11.53 11.90 -19.65
N PRO A 102 -11.58 11.25 -20.82
CA PRO A 102 -10.40 11.04 -21.64
C PRO A 102 -9.91 12.34 -22.28
N VAL A 103 -8.60 12.47 -22.47
CA VAL A 103 -8.02 13.58 -23.26
C VAL A 103 -8.13 13.29 -24.76
N VAL A 104 -8.74 14.25 -25.47
CA VAL A 104 -8.82 14.31 -26.93
C VAL A 104 -7.51 14.83 -27.52
N ASN A 105 -6.98 14.16 -28.55
CA ASN A 105 -5.82 14.59 -29.36
C ASN A 105 -4.48 14.75 -28.62
N ALA A 106 -4.12 13.79 -27.77
CA ALA A 106 -2.81 13.76 -27.12
C ALA A 106 -2.05 12.47 -27.45
N SER A 107 -0.72 12.56 -27.52
CA SER A 107 0.15 11.39 -27.72
C SER A 107 0.01 10.44 -26.54
N SER A 108 -0.24 9.16 -26.83
CA SER A 108 -0.32 8.11 -25.84
C SER A 108 1.07 7.56 -25.53
N HIS A 109 1.31 7.25 -24.27
CA HIS A 109 2.44 6.43 -23.83
C HIS A 109 1.90 5.14 -23.22
N ALA A 110 2.70 4.08 -23.29
CA ALA A 110 2.36 2.81 -22.66
C ALA A 110 3.26 2.62 -21.44
N TRP A 111 2.65 2.43 -20.28
CA TRP A 111 3.35 2.05 -19.07
C TRP A 111 2.97 0.62 -18.73
N TYR A 112 3.98 -0.22 -18.55
CA TYR A 112 3.80 -1.64 -18.28
C TYR A 112 4.37 -1.92 -16.90
N THR A 113 3.62 -2.65 -16.10
CA THR A 113 4.22 -3.38 -14.99
C THR A 113 3.98 -4.87 -15.21
N TYR A 114 5.06 -5.56 -15.56
CA TYR A 114 5.03 -6.98 -15.86
C TYR A 114 5.16 -7.76 -14.55
N LEU A 115 4.13 -8.52 -14.20
CA LEU A 115 4.33 -9.77 -13.47
C LEU A 115 3.74 -10.90 -14.30
N ASN A 116 4.63 -11.65 -14.93
CA ASN A 116 4.37 -12.98 -15.42
C ASN A 116 3.26 -13.14 -16.49
N ALA A 117 3.69 -13.24 -17.75
CA ALA A 117 2.82 -13.63 -18.87
C ALA A 117 2.37 -15.10 -18.84
N LYS A 118 2.95 -15.95 -17.97
CA LYS A 118 2.65 -17.38 -17.79
C LYS A 118 1.75 -17.73 -16.59
N THR A 119 1.78 -16.99 -15.49
CA THR A 119 1.01 -17.32 -14.25
C THR A 119 0.03 -16.23 -13.80
N GLY A 120 -0.03 -15.10 -14.51
CA GLY A 120 -1.29 -14.40 -14.75
C GLY A 120 -1.72 -13.35 -13.72
N TYR A 121 -0.84 -12.44 -13.32
CA TYR A 121 -1.32 -11.12 -12.88
C TYR A 121 -0.63 -10.01 -13.66
N TYR A 122 -1.23 -9.61 -14.76
CA TYR A 122 -0.64 -8.64 -15.67
C TYR A 122 -1.45 -7.34 -15.66
N LEU A 123 -0.76 -6.23 -15.38
CA LEU A 123 -1.32 -4.88 -15.38
C LEU A 123 -0.84 -4.13 -16.62
N TYR A 124 -1.77 -3.72 -17.48
CA TYR A 124 -1.48 -2.95 -18.67
C TYR A 124 -2.19 -1.60 -18.67
N TYR A 125 -1.40 -0.55 -18.49
CA TYR A 125 -1.88 0.82 -18.55
C TYR A 125 -1.38 1.50 -19.81
N ASN A 126 -2.31 1.98 -20.64
CA ASN A 126 -1.98 2.81 -21.79
C ASN A 126 -2.80 4.10 -21.69
N GLY A 127 -2.10 5.22 -21.64
CA GLY A 127 -2.73 6.49 -21.37
C GLY A 127 -1.97 7.68 -21.88
N THR A 128 -2.44 8.83 -21.46
CA THR A 128 -1.85 10.12 -21.78
C THR A 128 -1.65 10.87 -20.48
N VAL A 129 -0.42 11.32 -20.25
CA VAL A 129 -0.12 12.21 -19.13
C VAL A 129 -0.81 13.55 -19.35
N SER A 130 -1.58 13.96 -18.35
CA SER A 130 -2.35 15.19 -18.33
C SER A 130 -2.07 15.93 -17.04
N THR A 131 -2.20 17.25 -17.08
CA THR A 131 -2.05 18.09 -15.90
C THR A 131 -3.44 18.35 -15.29
N MET A 132 -3.59 18.08 -13.99
CA MET A 132 -4.85 18.22 -13.24
C MET A 132 -4.63 18.86 -11.86
N ASP A 133 -5.69 19.39 -11.28
CA ASP A 133 -5.74 19.66 -9.85
C ASP A 133 -6.19 18.39 -9.11
N ALA A 134 -5.46 18.02 -8.06
CA ALA A 134 -5.84 16.98 -7.12
C ALA A 134 -6.29 17.59 -5.79
N GLN A 135 -7.56 17.38 -5.46
CA GLN A 135 -8.10 17.67 -4.15
C GLN A 135 -7.79 16.53 -3.19
N LEU A 136 -6.84 16.80 -2.31
CA LEU A 136 -6.51 15.99 -1.15
C LEU A 136 -7.35 16.45 0.06
N PRO A 137 -7.30 15.74 1.20
CA PRO A 137 -8.14 16.06 2.36
C PRO A 137 -7.93 17.46 2.91
N GLN A 138 -8.92 17.88 3.71
CA GLN A 138 -8.89 19.18 4.40
C GLN A 138 -8.74 20.37 3.44
N GLY A 139 -9.22 20.21 2.20
CA GLY A 139 -9.18 21.25 1.16
C GLY A 139 -7.79 21.52 0.58
N VAL A 140 -6.80 20.65 0.82
CA VAL A 140 -5.48 20.80 0.20
C VAL A 140 -5.60 20.51 -1.28
N ILE A 141 -5.24 21.49 -2.10
CA ILE A 141 -5.19 21.35 -3.55
C ILE A 141 -3.73 21.20 -3.93
N TYR A 142 -3.40 20.05 -4.48
CA TYR A 142 -2.15 19.84 -5.21
C TYR A 142 -2.45 20.21 -6.67
N SER A 143 -1.96 21.37 -7.11
CA SER A 143 -2.15 21.85 -8.48
C SER A 143 -1.07 21.35 -9.43
N ASP A 144 -1.41 21.35 -10.71
CA ASP A 144 -0.55 20.94 -11.81
C ASP A 144 0.06 19.54 -11.67
N VAL A 145 -0.74 18.60 -11.15
CA VAL A 145 -0.34 17.21 -10.96
C VAL A 145 -0.33 16.48 -12.29
N TYR A 146 0.73 15.71 -12.53
CA TYR A 146 0.76 14.76 -13.63
C TYR A 146 -0.08 13.53 -13.30
N VAL A 147 -1.15 13.34 -14.06
CA VAL A 147 -2.04 12.19 -14.01
C VAL A 147 -1.95 11.44 -15.33
N ASP A 148 -1.62 10.16 -15.27
CA ASP A 148 -1.76 9.28 -16.43
C ASP A 148 -3.23 8.90 -16.60
N VAL A 149 -3.85 9.45 -17.64
CA VAL A 149 -5.25 9.24 -17.98
C VAL A 149 -5.35 8.02 -18.88
N CYS A 150 -5.65 6.87 -18.27
CA CYS A 150 -5.51 5.57 -18.90
C CYS A 150 -6.72 5.21 -19.76
N LYS A 151 -6.51 5.18 -21.08
CA LYS A 151 -7.49 4.73 -22.09
C LYS A 151 -7.62 3.21 -22.11
N ILE A 152 -6.58 2.52 -21.65
CA ILE A 152 -6.56 1.08 -21.38
C ILE A 152 -5.99 0.91 -19.97
N ALA A 153 -6.65 0.09 -19.16
CA ALA A 153 -6.26 -0.25 -17.80
C ALA A 153 -6.68 -1.70 -17.57
N ASP A 154 -6.03 -2.62 -18.27
CA ASP A 154 -6.44 -4.02 -18.31
C ASP A 154 -5.67 -4.82 -17.23
N ILE A 155 -6.39 -5.69 -16.53
CA ILE A 155 -5.86 -6.65 -15.57
C ILE A 155 -6.17 -8.05 -16.09
N THR A 156 -5.14 -8.82 -16.41
CA THR A 156 -5.27 -10.25 -16.73
C THR A 156 -4.99 -11.08 -15.49
N TYR A 157 -5.96 -11.91 -15.11
CA TYR A 157 -5.93 -12.81 -13.96
C TYR A 157 -5.42 -14.21 -14.34
N PRO A 158 -5.05 -15.07 -13.37
CA PRO A 158 -4.41 -16.38 -13.59
C PRO A 158 -5.26 -17.36 -14.39
N SER A 159 -6.59 -17.20 -14.33
CA SER A 159 -7.54 -17.92 -15.16
C SER A 159 -7.44 -17.58 -16.65
N GLY A 160 -6.65 -16.57 -17.02
CA GLY A 160 -6.57 -15.98 -18.36
C GLY A 160 -7.64 -14.92 -18.64
N LYS A 161 -8.59 -14.71 -17.74
CA LYS A 161 -9.60 -13.66 -17.89
C LYS A 161 -8.97 -12.29 -17.77
N THR A 162 -9.37 -11.38 -18.65
CA THR A 162 -8.94 -9.97 -18.63
C THR A 162 -10.14 -9.08 -18.38
N VAL A 163 -10.03 -8.21 -17.39
CA VAL A 163 -11.04 -7.21 -17.03
C VAL A 163 -10.38 -5.85 -16.87
N ALA A 164 -11.13 -4.76 -16.94
CA ALA A 164 -10.55 -3.45 -16.71
C ALA A 164 -10.44 -3.16 -15.20
N ALA A 165 -9.43 -2.37 -14.82
CA ALA A 165 -9.16 -2.03 -13.44
C ALA A 165 -10.32 -1.25 -12.81
N GLU A 166 -10.76 -1.69 -11.63
CA GLU A 166 -11.82 -1.03 -10.86
C GLU A 166 -11.36 0.28 -10.22
N VAL A 167 -10.07 0.34 -9.87
CA VAL A 167 -9.44 1.50 -9.21
C VAL A 167 -8.14 1.87 -9.93
N GLY A 168 -7.70 3.10 -9.73
CA GLY A 168 -6.39 3.56 -10.20
C GLY A 168 -5.27 3.27 -9.21
N LEU A 169 -4.09 3.84 -9.48
CA LEU A 169 -2.90 3.73 -8.63
C LEU A 169 -2.41 5.12 -8.20
N ALA A 170 -1.94 5.24 -6.96
CA ALA A 170 -1.29 6.43 -6.43
C ALA A 170 0.18 6.16 -6.14
N ASN A 171 1.07 6.85 -6.85
CA ASN A 171 2.51 6.69 -6.73
C ASN A 171 3.03 7.29 -5.42
N LEU A 172 3.62 6.49 -4.53
CA LEU A 172 4.22 6.96 -3.27
C LEU A 172 5.71 7.34 -3.40
N GLY A 173 6.29 7.22 -4.60
CA GLY A 173 7.72 7.39 -4.88
C GLY A 173 8.35 6.10 -5.40
N GLY A 174 9.68 6.02 -5.38
CA GLY A 174 10.43 4.80 -5.73
C GLY A 174 11.70 5.04 -6.54
N SER A 175 11.74 6.10 -7.36
CA SER A 175 12.93 6.47 -8.16
C SER A 175 13.44 7.84 -7.75
N PRO A 176 14.77 8.07 -7.63
CA PRO A 176 15.34 9.39 -7.37
C PRO A 176 14.91 10.45 -8.38
N LEU A 177 14.55 10.03 -9.59
CA LEU A 177 14.09 10.91 -10.69
C LEU A 177 12.61 11.28 -10.58
N ALA A 178 11.81 10.53 -9.81
CA ALA A 178 10.36 10.68 -9.68
C ALA A 178 9.91 11.08 -8.28
N THR A 179 10.83 11.22 -7.30
CA THR A 179 10.51 11.59 -5.92
C THR A 179 9.69 12.88 -5.87
N ASN A 180 10.05 13.90 -6.65
CA ASN A 180 9.35 15.18 -6.71
C ASN A 180 7.97 15.12 -7.40
N LEU A 181 7.69 14.08 -8.18
CA LEU A 181 6.40 13.88 -8.86
C LEU A 181 5.39 13.11 -8.01
N SER A 182 5.86 12.35 -7.02
CA SER A 182 4.97 11.68 -6.06
C SER A 182 4.21 12.70 -5.21
N PRO A 183 2.98 12.42 -4.74
CA PRO A 183 2.25 13.30 -3.83
C PRO A 183 3.07 13.75 -2.61
N PRO A 184 3.80 12.89 -1.86
CA PRO A 184 4.61 13.38 -0.74
C PRO A 184 5.73 14.34 -1.20
N GLY A 185 6.42 14.06 -2.32
CA GLY A 185 7.51 14.92 -2.79
C GLY A 185 7.04 16.27 -3.34
N ALA A 186 5.90 16.30 -4.01
CA ALA A 186 5.33 17.55 -4.52
C ALA A 186 4.74 18.43 -3.41
N LEU A 187 4.06 17.82 -2.43
CA LEU A 187 3.58 18.52 -1.24
C LEU A 187 4.73 19.06 -0.40
N TYR A 188 5.83 18.33 -0.29
CA TYR A 188 7.05 18.80 0.36
C TYR A 188 7.68 19.97 -0.41
N SER A 189 7.81 19.85 -1.74
CA SER A 189 8.39 20.91 -2.60
C SER A 189 7.59 22.21 -2.57
N SER A 190 6.27 22.14 -2.36
CA SER A 190 5.39 23.29 -2.16
C SER A 190 5.33 23.80 -0.72
N SER A 191 6.12 23.24 0.20
CA SER A 191 6.09 23.55 1.64
C SER A 191 4.72 23.29 2.30
N THR A 192 3.90 22.41 1.72
CA THR A 192 2.60 22.03 2.28
C THR A 192 2.76 21.09 3.48
N ILE A 193 3.70 20.15 3.37
CA ILE A 193 4.13 19.25 4.45
C ILE A 193 5.61 19.49 4.80
N GLN A 194 6.01 19.12 6.02
CA GLN A 194 7.34 19.40 6.56
C GLN A 194 8.44 18.43 6.09
N SER A 195 8.08 17.31 5.46
CA SER A 195 9.04 16.34 4.98
C SER A 195 8.55 15.53 3.79
N ASN A 196 9.48 15.09 2.94
CA ASN A 196 9.18 14.15 1.85
C ASN A 196 9.12 12.72 2.39
N THR A 197 8.10 12.47 3.21
CA THR A 197 7.90 11.19 3.91
C THR A 197 6.49 10.67 3.73
N PHE A 198 6.32 9.36 3.91
CA PHE A 198 5.00 8.79 4.17
C PHE A 198 5.06 7.62 5.15
N GLY A 199 3.96 7.39 5.85
CA GLY A 199 3.67 6.16 6.59
C GLY A 199 2.39 5.51 6.04
N LEU A 200 2.38 4.19 5.91
CA LEU A 200 1.34 3.40 5.28
C LEU A 200 1.05 2.12 6.07
N HIS A 201 -0.22 1.91 6.38
CA HIS A 201 -0.81 0.62 6.69
C HIS A 201 -2.09 0.48 5.86
N ILE A 202 -2.21 -0.56 5.04
CA ILE A 202 -3.33 -0.63 4.08
C ILE A 202 -4.67 -1.10 4.68
N GLY A 203 -4.69 -1.48 5.96
CA GLY A 203 -5.89 -1.98 6.62
C GLY A 203 -6.30 -3.38 6.15
N SER A 204 -7.55 -3.76 6.42
CA SER A 204 -8.17 -4.98 5.93
C SER A 204 -9.68 -4.75 5.73
N ALA A 205 -10.16 -4.86 4.49
CA ALA A 205 -11.58 -4.68 4.19
C ALA A 205 -12.45 -5.76 4.85
N GLN A 206 -11.99 -7.02 4.83
CA GLN A 206 -12.69 -8.15 5.46
C GLN A 206 -12.90 -7.97 6.96
N HIS A 207 -11.97 -7.27 7.63
CA HIS A 207 -12.06 -6.98 9.07
C HIS A 207 -12.60 -5.57 9.36
N ASN A 208 -13.18 -4.89 8.36
CA ASN A 208 -13.65 -3.50 8.45
C ASN A 208 -12.62 -2.60 9.15
N TYR A 209 -11.34 -2.79 8.83
CA TYR A 209 -10.23 -2.14 9.49
C TYR A 209 -9.62 -1.13 8.51
N PRO A 210 -9.99 0.16 8.55
CA PRO A 210 -9.54 1.13 7.55
C PRO A 210 -8.03 1.26 7.54
N GLY A 211 -7.45 1.49 6.36
CA GLY A 211 -6.05 1.81 6.20
C GLY A 211 -5.73 3.21 6.74
N SER A 212 -4.43 3.48 6.83
CA SER A 212 -3.86 4.75 7.25
C SER A 212 -2.71 5.08 6.31
N LEU A 213 -2.85 6.18 5.56
CA LEU A 213 -1.79 6.76 4.74
C LEU A 213 -1.59 8.20 5.20
N ILE A 214 -0.38 8.54 5.62
CA ILE A 214 -0.03 9.88 6.09
C ILE A 214 1.19 10.37 5.33
N PHE A 215 1.10 11.52 4.68
CA PHE A 215 2.24 12.22 4.09
C PHE A 215 2.86 13.18 5.11
N GLY A 216 4.18 13.27 5.18
CA GLY A 216 4.89 14.10 6.17
C GLY A 216 4.91 13.50 7.58
N GLY A 217 4.40 12.28 7.75
CA GLY A 217 4.17 11.66 9.06
C GLY A 217 3.77 10.19 8.95
N TYR A 218 3.34 9.61 10.06
CA TYR A 218 2.82 8.25 10.17
C TYR A 218 1.81 8.15 11.30
N ASP A 219 1.00 7.10 11.33
CA ASP A 219 0.09 6.81 12.44
C ASP A 219 0.78 5.86 13.42
N ARG A 220 1.17 6.37 14.60
CA ARG A 220 1.88 5.59 15.61
C ARG A 220 1.04 4.42 16.11
N GLY A 221 -0.29 4.51 16.05
CA GLY A 221 -1.17 3.41 16.40
C GLY A 221 -1.28 2.30 15.35
N ARG A 222 -0.55 2.40 14.22
CA ARG A 222 -0.50 1.41 13.15
C ARG A 222 0.81 0.65 13.05
N VAL A 223 1.73 0.86 14.00
CA VAL A 223 3.04 0.23 14.01
C VAL A 223 3.33 -0.35 15.41
N ILE A 224 3.85 -1.56 15.43
CA ILE A 224 4.39 -2.22 16.62
C ILE A 224 5.88 -2.44 16.36
N GLY A 225 6.70 -1.92 17.28
CA GLY A 225 8.13 -2.17 17.29
C GLY A 225 8.46 -3.61 17.67
N PRO A 226 9.62 -4.12 17.24
CA PRO A 226 10.72 -3.38 16.60
C PRO A 226 10.48 -3.05 15.11
N VAL A 227 11.26 -2.09 14.59
CA VAL A 227 11.17 -1.59 13.20
C VAL A 227 12.43 -2.00 12.44
N LEU A 228 12.23 -2.66 11.30
CA LEU A 228 13.28 -2.89 10.32
C LEU A 228 13.48 -1.63 9.49
N SER A 229 14.66 -1.03 9.58
CA SER A 229 15.09 0.04 8.67
C SER A 229 15.89 -0.52 7.49
N PHE A 230 15.88 0.13 6.34
CA PHE A 230 16.68 -0.25 5.16
C PHE A 230 16.77 0.91 4.15
N ASP A 231 17.69 0.81 3.20
CA ASP A 231 17.85 1.81 2.13
C ASP A 231 16.60 1.83 1.23
N ALA A 232 16.02 3.02 0.99
CA ALA A 232 14.73 3.17 0.34
C ALA A 232 14.69 2.73 -1.15
N HIS A 233 15.85 2.55 -1.78
CA HIS A 233 15.97 2.06 -3.15
C HIS A 233 16.33 0.57 -3.22
N THR A 234 16.39 -0.11 -2.07
CA THR A 234 16.69 -1.54 -1.96
C THR A 234 15.56 -2.29 -1.28
N ALA A 235 15.57 -3.62 -1.44
CA ALA A 235 14.66 -4.50 -0.73
C ALA A 235 15.33 -5.07 0.53
N PRO A 236 14.59 -5.21 1.65
CA PRO A 236 15.09 -6.01 2.77
C PRO A 236 15.25 -7.47 2.35
N HIS A 237 16.11 -8.20 3.06
CA HIS A 237 16.34 -9.61 2.80
C HIS A 237 15.46 -10.47 3.71
N LEU A 238 14.73 -11.41 3.12
CA LEU A 238 13.96 -12.42 3.83
C LEU A 238 14.85 -13.63 4.16
N LEU A 239 14.88 -14.01 5.44
CA LEU A 239 15.67 -15.12 5.97
C LEU A 239 14.89 -16.44 5.96
N ASP A 240 13.60 -16.38 6.30
CA ASP A 240 12.77 -17.56 6.42
C ASP A 240 11.28 -17.22 6.35
N ILE A 241 10.48 -18.24 6.04
CA ILE A 241 9.03 -18.26 6.20
C ILE A 241 8.66 -19.39 7.17
N ASN A 242 7.73 -19.12 8.07
CA ASN A 242 7.24 -20.10 9.03
C ASN A 242 5.72 -20.10 9.15
N ILE A 243 5.17 -21.20 9.65
CA ILE A 243 3.80 -21.26 10.17
C ILE A 243 3.89 -21.33 11.70
N GLY A 244 3.11 -20.51 12.38
CA GLY A 244 3.10 -20.45 13.84
C GLY A 244 1.74 -20.14 14.43
N VAL A 245 1.69 -20.22 15.76
CA VAL A 245 0.51 -19.97 16.59
C VAL A 245 0.89 -18.89 17.60
N GLU A 246 0.10 -17.81 17.63
CA GLU A 246 0.31 -16.68 18.53
C GLU A 246 -0.32 -16.89 19.91
N ASP A 247 -1.46 -17.60 19.95
CA ASP A 247 -2.17 -17.88 21.20
C ASP A 247 -2.97 -19.19 21.16
N GLY A 248 -3.05 -19.88 22.29
CA GLY A 248 -3.77 -21.14 22.42
C GLY A 248 -3.07 -22.35 21.80
N ALA A 249 -3.85 -23.42 21.60
CA ALA A 249 -3.37 -24.67 21.05
C ALA A 249 -3.18 -24.61 19.53
N SER A 250 -2.16 -25.30 19.03
CA SER A 250 -1.95 -25.45 17.59
C SER A 250 -3.03 -26.33 16.94
N PRO A 251 -3.63 -25.92 15.80
CA PRO A 251 -4.46 -26.80 14.98
C PRO A 251 -3.63 -27.75 14.11
N PHE A 252 -2.30 -27.57 14.06
CA PHE A 252 -1.38 -28.37 13.28
C PHE A 252 -0.80 -29.52 14.11
N SER A 253 -0.09 -30.44 13.45
CA SER A 253 0.72 -31.47 14.13
C SER A 253 2.02 -30.94 14.75
N PHE A 254 2.22 -29.62 14.75
CA PHE A 254 3.39 -28.91 15.23
C PHE A 254 3.01 -27.60 15.90
N GLU A 255 3.82 -27.09 16.83
CA GLU A 255 3.61 -25.76 17.43
C GLU A 255 4.11 -24.62 16.54
N SER A 256 5.21 -24.85 15.83
CA SER A 256 5.71 -23.97 14.78
C SER A 256 6.52 -24.78 13.77
N LYS A 257 6.49 -24.34 12.51
CA LYS A 257 7.25 -24.94 11.40
C LYS A 257 7.91 -23.84 10.59
N GLY A 258 9.23 -23.67 10.76
CA GLY A 258 10.07 -22.80 9.94
C GLY A 258 10.73 -23.55 8.77
N LYS A 259 11.70 -22.88 8.13
CA LYS A 259 12.42 -23.37 6.94
C LYS A 259 11.51 -23.64 5.75
N LEU A 260 10.44 -22.86 5.62
CA LEU A 260 9.52 -22.96 4.49
C LEU A 260 9.99 -22.15 3.29
N LEU A 261 10.92 -21.20 3.50
CA LEU A 261 11.51 -20.46 2.40
C LEU A 261 12.51 -21.34 1.64
N GLN A 262 12.09 -21.83 0.47
CA GLN A 262 12.83 -22.76 -0.38
C GLN A 262 12.92 -22.23 -1.81
N ALA A 263 14.12 -22.27 -2.39
CA ALA A 263 14.38 -21.95 -3.78
C ALA A 263 15.25 -23.07 -4.39
N PRO A 264 15.07 -23.41 -5.68
CA PRO A 264 15.86 -24.47 -6.30
C PRO A 264 17.33 -24.05 -6.43
N ASP A 265 18.26 -24.96 -6.09
CA ASP A 265 19.71 -24.72 -6.18
C ASP A 265 20.15 -24.26 -7.58
N SER A 266 19.47 -24.80 -8.62
CA SER A 266 19.71 -24.47 -10.03
C SER A 266 19.36 -23.03 -10.41
N ALA A 267 18.61 -22.31 -9.58
CA ALA A 267 18.27 -20.90 -9.82
C ALA A 267 19.35 -19.92 -9.34
N GLY A 268 20.46 -20.41 -8.77
CA GLY A 268 21.54 -19.56 -8.25
C GLY A 268 21.11 -18.65 -7.09
N VAL A 269 19.97 -18.95 -6.47
CA VAL A 269 19.43 -18.16 -5.37
C VAL A 269 20.11 -18.57 -4.07
N THR A 270 20.93 -17.68 -3.54
CA THR A 270 21.55 -17.86 -2.23
C THR A 270 20.70 -17.14 -1.19
N GLN A 271 20.34 -17.82 -0.10
CA GLN A 271 19.70 -17.15 1.03
C GLN A 271 20.66 -16.13 1.67
N PRO A 272 20.18 -14.96 2.11
CA PRO A 272 18.78 -14.55 2.15
C PRO A 272 18.26 -13.91 0.85
N ILE A 273 16.94 -14.02 0.58
CA ILE A 273 16.33 -13.56 -0.69
C ILE A 273 15.78 -12.14 -0.55
N SER A 274 16.04 -11.26 -1.52
CA SER A 274 15.45 -9.92 -1.56
C SER A 274 13.92 -9.95 -1.65
N ALA A 275 13.25 -9.23 -0.75
CA ALA A 275 11.80 -9.14 -0.67
C ALA A 275 11.31 -7.71 -0.90
N TYR A 276 10.76 -7.45 -2.08
CA TYR A 276 10.28 -6.13 -2.48
C TYR A 276 8.87 -5.88 -1.95
N LEU A 277 8.67 -4.74 -1.29
CA LEU A 277 7.34 -4.27 -0.88
C LEU A 277 6.61 -3.67 -2.07
N LYS A 278 5.40 -4.17 -2.32
CA LYS A 278 4.72 -4.05 -3.62
C LYS A 278 3.21 -3.81 -3.47
N PRO A 279 2.78 -2.71 -2.81
CA PRO A 279 1.37 -2.48 -2.48
C PRO A 279 0.44 -2.37 -3.70
N GLU A 280 0.98 -2.08 -4.89
CA GLU A 280 0.23 -2.10 -6.14
C GLU A 280 -0.19 -3.52 -6.59
N TYR A 281 0.45 -4.57 -6.05
CA TYR A 281 0.14 -5.97 -6.36
C TYR A 281 -0.73 -6.62 -5.28
N PRO A 282 -1.70 -7.47 -5.64
CA PRO A 282 -2.63 -8.07 -4.69
C PRO A 282 -2.01 -9.19 -3.82
N TYR A 283 -1.12 -10.00 -4.39
CA TYR A 283 -0.72 -11.29 -3.80
C TYR A 283 0.65 -11.27 -3.14
N ILE A 284 1.00 -12.40 -2.52
CA ILE A 284 2.36 -12.72 -2.06
C ILE A 284 3.02 -13.61 -3.14
N TYR A 285 4.06 -13.11 -3.78
CA TYR A 285 4.76 -13.83 -4.85
C TYR A 285 6.01 -14.51 -4.30
N LEU A 286 6.04 -15.84 -4.37
CA LEU A 286 7.08 -16.68 -3.76
C LEU A 286 7.60 -17.72 -4.76
N PRO A 287 8.82 -18.26 -4.56
CA PRO A 287 9.27 -19.41 -5.35
C PRO A 287 8.32 -20.59 -5.22
N LYS A 288 8.14 -21.36 -6.29
CA LYS A 288 7.23 -22.51 -6.32
C LYS A 288 7.43 -23.50 -5.15
N LEU A 289 8.68 -23.89 -4.87
CA LEU A 289 9.01 -24.80 -3.77
C LEU A 289 8.61 -24.25 -2.40
N THR A 290 8.68 -22.93 -2.21
CA THR A 290 8.19 -22.27 -0.99
C THR A 290 6.68 -22.41 -0.87
N ILE A 291 5.94 -22.17 -1.96
CA ILE A 291 4.47 -22.26 -1.97
C ILE A 291 4.03 -23.70 -1.68
N GLU A 292 4.64 -24.68 -2.32
CA GLU A 292 4.37 -26.11 -2.08
C GLU A 292 4.66 -26.49 -0.62
N ALA A 293 5.82 -26.08 -0.08
CA ALA A 293 6.18 -26.33 1.31
C ALA A 293 5.20 -25.70 2.32
N ILE A 294 4.62 -24.54 2.02
CA ILE A 294 3.57 -23.91 2.84
C ILE A 294 2.25 -24.69 2.70
N ALA A 295 1.81 -24.94 1.46
CA ALA A 295 0.54 -25.56 1.13
C ALA A 295 0.41 -26.98 1.70
N GLU A 296 1.50 -27.75 1.82
CA GLU A 296 1.54 -29.07 2.46
C GLU A 296 1.02 -29.08 3.91
N ASN A 297 0.99 -27.93 4.58
CA ASN A 297 0.55 -27.82 5.98
C ASN A 297 -0.82 -27.16 6.13
N LEU A 298 -1.50 -26.85 5.02
CA LEU A 298 -2.75 -26.09 5.01
C LEU A 298 -3.82 -26.86 4.22
N PRO A 299 -5.11 -26.70 4.59
CA PRO A 299 -6.22 -27.25 3.82
C PRO A 299 -6.46 -26.40 2.57
N VAL A 300 -5.49 -26.38 1.65
CA VAL A 300 -5.54 -25.68 0.37
C VAL A 300 -5.23 -26.63 -0.78
N LYS A 301 -5.84 -26.40 -1.95
CA LYS A 301 -5.59 -27.17 -3.17
C LYS A 301 -5.40 -26.21 -4.33
N PHE A 302 -4.38 -26.47 -5.15
CA PHE A 302 -4.20 -25.72 -6.38
C PHE A 302 -5.28 -26.12 -7.39
N ASP A 303 -6.01 -25.13 -7.88
CA ASP A 303 -7.05 -25.30 -8.90
C ASP A 303 -6.53 -24.82 -10.26
N THR A 304 -6.42 -25.74 -11.21
CA THR A 304 -5.84 -25.45 -12.53
C THR A 304 -6.73 -24.58 -13.41
N THR A 305 -8.04 -24.51 -13.12
CA THR A 305 -8.98 -23.69 -13.89
C THR A 305 -8.82 -22.21 -13.54
N SER A 306 -8.75 -21.91 -12.25
CA SER A 306 -8.59 -20.55 -11.75
C SER A 306 -7.13 -20.10 -11.71
N GLY A 307 -6.18 -21.02 -11.58
CA GLY A 307 -4.76 -20.72 -11.41
C GLY A 307 -4.40 -20.30 -9.98
N TYR A 308 -5.26 -20.59 -8.99
CA TYR A 308 -5.08 -20.21 -7.58
C TYR A 308 -5.06 -21.40 -6.62
N TRP A 309 -4.52 -21.17 -5.43
CA TRP A 309 -4.69 -22.06 -4.28
C TRP A 309 -6.02 -21.76 -3.58
N LEU A 310 -6.97 -22.68 -3.66
CA LEU A 310 -8.29 -22.53 -3.05
C LEU A 310 -8.32 -23.18 -1.67
N TRP A 311 -9.01 -22.55 -0.73
CA TRP A 311 -9.25 -23.14 0.59
C TRP A 311 -10.25 -24.30 0.48
N ASP A 312 -9.93 -25.45 1.07
CA ASP A 312 -10.87 -26.56 1.22
C ASP A 312 -11.80 -26.29 2.40
N THR A 313 -12.90 -25.58 2.13
CA THR A 313 -13.87 -25.19 3.17
C THR A 313 -14.60 -26.36 3.82
N SER A 314 -14.51 -27.56 3.24
CA SER A 314 -15.07 -28.78 3.81
C SER A 314 -14.16 -29.44 4.84
N ASP A 315 -12.86 -29.12 4.82
CA ASP A 315 -11.89 -29.61 5.79
C ASP A 315 -12.14 -28.97 7.17
N PRO A 316 -12.33 -29.75 8.25
CA PRO A 316 -12.47 -29.20 9.60
C PRO A 316 -11.29 -28.31 10.04
N MET A 317 -10.10 -28.52 9.49
CA MET A 317 -8.90 -27.73 9.76
C MET A 317 -9.03 -26.30 9.21
N TYR A 318 -9.78 -26.08 8.13
CA TYR A 318 -9.93 -24.75 7.51
C TYR A 318 -10.38 -23.73 8.54
N LYS A 319 -11.51 -23.98 9.23
CA LYS A 319 -12.06 -23.06 10.24
C LYS A 319 -11.10 -22.83 11.41
N LYS A 320 -10.35 -23.86 11.82
CA LYS A 320 -9.36 -23.76 12.91
C LYS A 320 -8.17 -22.90 12.51
N VAL A 321 -7.71 -23.02 11.26
CA VAL A 321 -6.59 -22.24 10.71
C VAL A 321 -6.98 -20.78 10.54
N ILE A 322 -8.05 -20.49 9.78
CA ILE A 322 -8.43 -19.11 9.46
C ILE A 322 -9.04 -18.35 10.65
N GLY A 323 -9.70 -19.07 11.57
CA GLY A 323 -10.37 -18.48 12.73
C GLY A 323 -9.50 -18.46 13.98
N GLY A 324 -8.43 -19.25 14.03
CA GLY A 324 -7.53 -19.33 15.18
C GLY A 324 -6.43 -18.28 15.16
N ALA A 325 -5.63 -18.25 16.23
CA ALA A 325 -4.50 -17.35 16.36
C ALA A 325 -3.27 -17.79 15.56
N ASN A 326 -3.47 -18.28 14.34
CA ASN A 326 -2.43 -18.85 13.49
C ASN A 326 -1.95 -17.82 12.48
N TYR A 327 -0.67 -17.87 12.12
CA TYR A 327 -0.09 -16.93 11.17
C TYR A 327 0.92 -17.58 10.22
N LEU A 328 1.09 -16.94 9.06
CA LEU A 328 2.25 -17.10 8.20
C LEU A 328 3.27 -16.02 8.56
N GLY A 329 4.46 -16.45 9.00
CA GLY A 329 5.53 -15.59 9.50
C GLY A 329 6.60 -15.35 8.45
N PHE A 330 7.08 -14.10 8.34
CA PHE A 330 8.14 -13.68 7.43
C PHE A 330 9.29 -13.10 8.26
N THR A 331 10.44 -13.77 8.24
CA THR A 331 11.58 -13.44 9.12
C THR A 331 12.62 -12.62 8.37
N PHE A 332 13.00 -11.47 8.93
CA PHE A 332 13.99 -10.54 8.40
C PHE A 332 15.17 -10.41 9.37
N PRO A 333 16.38 -10.07 8.91
CA PRO A 333 17.52 -9.83 9.79
C PRO A 333 17.30 -8.57 10.64
N SER A 334 17.85 -8.57 11.84
CA SER A 334 18.00 -7.33 12.61
C SER A 334 19.01 -6.40 11.93
N LEU A 335 18.80 -5.09 12.03
CA LEU A 335 19.87 -4.14 11.72
C LEU A 335 20.87 -3.99 12.88
N THR A 336 22.05 -3.47 12.53
CA THR A 336 23.19 -3.20 13.41
C THR A 336 22.78 -2.67 14.80
N GLY A 337 23.05 -3.46 15.84
CA GLY A 337 22.83 -3.10 17.24
C GLY A 337 21.84 -4.01 17.97
N ASN A 338 20.99 -4.75 17.24
CA ASN A 338 20.15 -5.82 17.79
C ASN A 338 20.62 -7.20 17.31
N THR A 339 20.43 -8.22 18.15
CA THR A 339 20.85 -9.61 17.86
C THR A 339 19.68 -10.52 17.44
N ALA A 340 18.44 -10.04 17.46
CA ALA A 340 17.25 -10.85 17.20
C ALA A 340 16.67 -10.57 15.81
N ASN A 341 16.41 -11.63 15.04
CA ASN A 341 15.67 -11.53 13.78
C ASN A 341 14.23 -11.10 14.05
N GLU A 342 13.65 -10.35 13.11
CA GLU A 342 12.30 -9.83 13.24
C GLU A 342 11.32 -10.62 12.39
N THR A 343 10.23 -11.10 12.99
CA THR A 343 9.20 -11.86 12.29
C THR A 343 7.93 -11.02 12.16
N ILE A 344 7.58 -10.71 10.92
CA ILE A 344 6.25 -10.19 10.58
C ILE A 344 5.27 -11.36 10.54
N LYS A 345 4.24 -11.31 11.36
CA LYS A 345 3.19 -12.31 11.48
C LYS A 345 1.98 -11.84 10.68
N VAL A 346 1.59 -12.62 9.67
CA VAL A 346 0.37 -12.39 8.88
C VAL A 346 -0.69 -13.42 9.30
N PRO A 347 -1.71 -13.04 10.09
CA PRO A 347 -2.78 -13.97 10.47
C PRO A 347 -3.43 -14.62 9.26
N PHE A 348 -3.72 -15.92 9.31
CA PHE A 348 -4.42 -16.59 8.21
C PHE A 348 -5.82 -16.03 7.98
N ALA A 349 -6.43 -15.38 8.98
CA ALA A 349 -7.66 -14.62 8.83
C ALA A 349 -7.55 -13.55 7.73
N LEU A 350 -6.39 -12.89 7.57
CA LEU A 350 -6.13 -11.91 6.51
C LEU A 350 -5.88 -12.54 5.13
N LEU A 351 -5.59 -13.84 5.10
CA LEU A 351 -5.22 -14.62 3.92
C LEU A 351 -6.37 -15.53 3.45
N ASN A 352 -7.58 -15.30 3.97
CA ASN A 352 -8.82 -15.94 3.55
C ASN A 352 -9.66 -14.99 2.68
N LEU A 353 -9.09 -14.60 1.54
CA LEU A 353 -9.67 -13.64 0.61
C LEU A 353 -10.70 -14.29 -0.30
N THR A 354 -11.54 -13.48 -0.95
CA THR A 354 -12.58 -13.95 -1.87
C THR A 354 -12.16 -13.69 -3.31
N LEU A 355 -12.17 -14.74 -4.12
CA LEU A 355 -11.96 -14.66 -5.55
C LEU A 355 -13.31 -14.75 -6.25
N GLU A 356 -13.72 -13.68 -6.92
CA GLU A 356 -14.98 -13.61 -7.62
C GLU A 356 -15.01 -14.53 -8.84
N SER A 357 -16.19 -15.07 -9.12
CA SER A 357 -16.49 -15.83 -10.36
C SER A 357 -16.16 -15.06 -11.64
N SER A 358 -16.28 -13.72 -11.58
CA SER A 358 -15.98 -12.78 -12.66
C SER A 358 -14.56 -12.97 -13.20
N VAL A 359 -13.57 -13.20 -12.31
CA VAL A 359 -12.14 -13.33 -12.66
C VAL A 359 -11.55 -14.72 -12.40
N SER A 360 -12.16 -15.57 -11.58
CA SER A 360 -11.65 -16.92 -11.30
C SER A 360 -11.85 -17.90 -12.45
N GLY A 361 -12.86 -17.69 -13.29
CA GLY A 361 -13.28 -18.72 -14.26
C GLY A 361 -14.13 -19.83 -13.66
N LEU A 362 -14.45 -19.75 -12.36
CA LEU A 362 -15.35 -20.67 -11.67
C LEU A 362 -16.80 -20.17 -11.71
N GLY A 363 -17.73 -21.07 -11.39
CA GLY A 363 -19.18 -20.79 -11.42
C GLY A 363 -19.71 -19.99 -10.22
N SER A 364 -18.88 -19.73 -9.20
CA SER A 364 -19.23 -18.98 -7.99
C SER A 364 -17.98 -18.36 -7.39
N ASP A 365 -18.18 -17.41 -6.48
CA ASP A 365 -17.09 -16.83 -5.69
C ASP A 365 -16.54 -17.89 -4.73
N VAL A 366 -15.23 -17.90 -4.52
CA VAL A 366 -14.54 -18.91 -3.71
C VAL A 366 -13.50 -18.29 -2.78
N PRO A 367 -13.31 -18.83 -1.57
CA PRO A 367 -12.21 -18.42 -0.72
C PRO A 367 -10.89 -18.99 -1.25
N TYR A 368 -9.86 -18.14 -1.32
CA TYR A 368 -8.55 -18.53 -1.81
C TYR A 368 -7.42 -18.04 -0.90
N PHE A 369 -6.28 -18.70 -1.01
CA PHE A 369 -5.04 -18.37 -0.32
C PHE A 369 -4.12 -17.61 -1.29
N PRO A 370 -3.80 -16.31 -1.04
CA PRO A 370 -3.23 -15.41 -2.03
C PRO A 370 -1.71 -15.56 -2.23
N LEU A 371 -1.27 -16.78 -2.52
CA LEU A 371 0.10 -17.08 -2.93
C LEU A 371 0.16 -17.24 -4.45
N MET A 372 1.16 -16.62 -5.07
CA MET A 372 1.43 -16.74 -6.50
C MET A 372 2.88 -17.08 -6.77
N GLU A 373 3.13 -17.86 -7.81
CA GLU A 373 4.49 -18.19 -8.21
C GLU A 373 5.22 -16.96 -8.75
N ALA A 374 6.37 -16.64 -8.15
CA ALA A 374 7.28 -15.61 -8.64
C ALA A 374 8.05 -16.09 -9.88
N GLU A 375 8.26 -15.21 -10.86
CA GLU A 375 9.14 -15.51 -11.99
C GLU A 375 10.61 -15.44 -11.60
N VAL A 376 11.41 -16.29 -12.23
CA VAL A 376 12.86 -16.09 -12.27
C VAL A 376 13.15 -14.92 -13.20
N SER A 377 13.65 -13.83 -12.65
CA SER A 377 14.33 -12.80 -13.43
C SER A 377 15.76 -13.26 -13.71
N GLN A 378 16.15 -13.27 -14.99
CA GLN A 378 17.53 -13.56 -15.38
C GLN A 378 18.54 -12.51 -14.85
N LEU A 379 18.06 -11.32 -14.47
CA LEU A 379 18.89 -10.21 -13.98
C LEU A 379 18.94 -10.13 -12.45
N THR A 380 17.87 -10.54 -11.77
CA THR A 380 17.71 -10.33 -10.31
C THR A 380 17.39 -11.61 -9.53
N GLY A 381 17.39 -12.79 -10.17
CA GLY A 381 16.99 -14.06 -9.54
C GLY A 381 15.48 -14.15 -9.34
N TYR A 382 15.01 -14.94 -8.35
CA TYR A 382 13.61 -14.90 -7.92
C TYR A 382 13.38 -13.66 -7.03
N PRO A 383 12.65 -12.62 -7.48
CA PRO A 383 12.25 -11.56 -6.57
C PRO A 383 11.06 -12.07 -5.75
N ILE A 384 11.17 -12.02 -4.41
CA ILE A 384 9.98 -12.13 -3.56
C ILE A 384 9.26 -10.79 -3.65
N LEU A 385 7.97 -10.82 -3.96
CA LEU A 385 7.14 -9.61 -4.03
C LEU A 385 6.04 -9.71 -2.98
N LEU A 386 6.06 -8.78 -2.05
CA LEU A 386 5.14 -8.74 -0.92
C LEU A 386 4.07 -7.68 -1.20
N GLY A 387 2.95 -8.12 -1.77
CA GLY A 387 1.82 -7.27 -2.12
C GLY A 387 0.82 -7.05 -1.00
N ARG A 388 -0.38 -6.58 -1.35
CA ARG A 388 -1.46 -6.22 -0.42
C ARG A 388 -1.77 -7.34 0.58
N ALA A 389 -1.84 -8.60 0.14
CA ALA A 389 -2.06 -9.74 1.02
C ALA A 389 -1.09 -9.77 2.24
N PHE A 390 0.19 -9.50 2.02
CA PHE A 390 1.19 -9.35 3.10
C PHE A 390 1.01 -8.02 3.84
N MET A 391 0.84 -6.94 3.10
CA MET A 391 0.85 -5.57 3.64
C MET A 391 -0.35 -5.23 4.55
N GLN A 392 -1.43 -6.03 4.53
CA GLN A 392 -2.50 -5.90 5.51
C GLN A 392 -1.99 -6.04 6.96
N ALA A 393 -0.90 -6.80 7.17
CA ALA A 393 -0.30 -7.05 8.47
C ALA A 393 0.95 -6.20 8.74
N THR A 394 1.29 -5.24 7.88
CA THR A 394 2.52 -4.46 8.04
C THR A 394 2.30 -2.97 8.02
N PHE A 395 3.13 -2.29 8.81
CA PHE A 395 3.42 -0.89 8.59
C PHE A 395 4.63 -0.78 7.66
N THR A 396 4.55 0.14 6.70
CA THR A 396 5.72 0.59 5.95
C THR A 396 5.75 2.11 5.87
N GLY A 397 6.93 2.68 5.76
CA GLY A 397 7.08 4.10 5.49
C GLY A 397 8.43 4.38 4.85
N THR A 398 8.55 5.57 4.28
CA THR A 398 9.79 6.01 3.65
C THR A 398 10.02 7.47 3.95
N ASN A 399 11.27 7.81 4.24
CA ASN A 399 11.83 9.14 4.15
C ASN A 399 12.76 9.22 2.94
N TRP A 400 12.28 9.90 1.89
CA TRP A 400 13.02 10.05 0.65
C TRP A 400 14.24 10.97 0.81
N ASN A 401 14.23 11.91 1.77
CA ASN A 401 15.33 12.84 2.00
C ASN A 401 16.53 12.16 2.65
N THR A 402 16.31 11.19 3.54
CA THR A 402 17.39 10.40 4.17
C THR A 402 17.62 9.05 3.51
N ASN A 403 16.93 8.74 2.41
CA ASN A 403 16.96 7.43 1.76
C ASN A 403 16.68 6.27 2.74
N MET A 404 15.72 6.46 3.65
CA MET A 404 15.41 5.51 4.72
C MET A 404 14.00 4.96 4.55
N SER A 405 13.85 3.64 4.54
CA SER A 405 12.56 2.97 4.59
C SER A 405 12.42 2.16 5.88
N TRP A 406 11.17 1.95 6.29
CA TRP A 406 10.78 1.22 7.48
C TRP A 406 9.80 0.10 7.13
N LEU A 407 9.94 -1.03 7.80
CA LEU A 407 9.00 -2.15 7.80
C LEU A 407 8.81 -2.63 9.24
N ALA A 408 7.57 -2.82 9.66
CA ALA A 408 7.26 -3.28 11.00
C ALA A 408 5.91 -4.01 11.05
N GLN A 409 5.66 -4.72 12.15
CA GLN A 409 4.39 -5.38 12.40
C GLN A 409 3.29 -4.32 12.54
N ALA A 410 2.18 -4.48 11.81
CA ALA A 410 0.96 -3.72 12.11
C ALA A 410 0.14 -4.43 13.20
N PRO A 411 -0.56 -3.68 14.07
CA PRO A 411 -1.54 -4.25 14.98
C PRO A 411 -2.74 -4.79 14.22
N GLY A 412 -3.47 -5.72 14.85
CA GLY A 412 -4.81 -6.08 14.45
C GLY A 412 -5.80 -4.94 14.62
N PRO A 413 -7.07 -5.11 14.20
CA PRO A 413 -8.02 -4.00 14.19
C PRO A 413 -8.29 -3.39 15.57
N GLY A 414 -8.10 -4.15 16.65
CA GLY A 414 -8.52 -3.74 17.99
C GLY A 414 -10.04 -3.64 18.11
N ALA A 415 -10.53 -3.21 19.27
CA ALA A 415 -11.97 -3.12 19.53
C ALA A 415 -12.66 -2.01 18.71
N SER A 416 -11.97 -0.89 18.48
CA SER A 416 -12.48 0.27 17.73
C SER A 416 -12.19 0.21 16.23
N ARG A 417 -11.49 -0.82 15.73
CA ARG A 417 -11.03 -0.91 14.34
C ARG A 417 -10.08 0.23 13.94
N GLU A 418 -9.24 0.64 14.89
CA GLU A 418 -8.25 1.73 14.76
C GLU A 418 -6.84 1.28 15.18
N GLY A 419 -6.59 -0.03 15.24
CA GLY A 419 -5.29 -0.54 15.66
C GLY A 419 -5.07 -0.34 17.15
N LEU A 420 -3.95 0.29 17.50
CA LEU A 420 -3.67 0.74 18.87
C LEU A 420 -4.31 2.11 19.20
N GLY A 421 -5.12 2.66 18.28
CA GLY A 421 -5.76 3.98 18.36
C GLY A 421 -5.28 4.90 17.24
N TYR A 422 -6.04 5.95 16.93
CA TYR A 422 -5.59 6.96 15.96
C TYR A 422 -4.61 7.94 16.62
N ASP A 423 -3.34 7.88 16.23
CA ASP A 423 -2.25 8.67 16.83
C ASP A 423 -1.25 9.16 15.76
N PRO A 424 -1.66 10.12 14.90
CA PRO A 424 -0.80 10.61 13.83
C PRO A 424 0.35 11.47 14.38
N VAL A 425 1.57 11.18 13.91
CA VAL A 425 2.83 11.80 14.33
C VAL A 425 3.58 12.33 13.11
N ASP A 426 4.18 13.49 13.27
CA ASP A 426 5.00 14.14 12.26
C ASP A 426 6.36 13.46 12.10
N LEU A 427 6.89 13.46 10.88
CA LEU A 427 8.26 13.08 10.60
C LEU A 427 9.03 14.31 10.13
N GLY A 428 10.17 14.58 10.76
CA GLY A 428 11.10 15.61 10.29
C GLY A 428 11.96 15.12 9.12
N ASP A 429 12.50 16.05 8.34
CA ASP A 429 13.31 15.76 7.14
C ASP A 429 14.49 14.81 7.39
N SER A 430 15.14 14.91 8.55
CA SER A 430 16.31 14.09 8.90
C SER A 430 15.96 12.82 9.69
N THR A 431 14.68 12.46 9.77
CA THR A 431 14.24 11.33 10.60
C THR A 431 14.74 10.01 10.03
N GLN A 432 15.40 9.22 10.88
CA GLN A 432 15.89 7.88 10.55
C GLN A 432 15.25 6.78 11.40
N ASN A 433 14.71 7.13 12.58
CA ASN A 433 14.09 6.21 13.53
C ASN A 433 12.65 6.66 13.83
N LEU A 434 11.77 5.69 14.07
CA LEU A 434 10.37 5.95 14.42
C LEU A 434 10.17 5.80 15.94
N ASP A 435 9.34 6.66 16.53
CA ASP A 435 8.80 6.44 17.87
C ASP A 435 7.64 5.46 17.78
N VAL A 436 7.81 4.24 18.30
CA VAL A 436 6.83 3.17 18.16
C VAL A 436 6.51 2.51 19.49
N PRO A 437 5.24 2.12 19.72
CA PRO A 437 4.88 1.22 20.81
C PRO A 437 5.64 -0.09 20.65
N SER A 438 6.17 -0.63 21.74
CA SER A 438 6.84 -1.94 21.75
C SER A 438 6.31 -2.78 22.90
N GLY A 439 6.27 -4.09 22.70
CA GLY A 439 5.80 -5.05 23.69
C GLY A 439 5.17 -6.27 23.04
N ASP A 440 5.60 -7.45 23.48
CA ASP A 440 5.24 -8.73 22.87
C ASP A 440 3.73 -9.00 22.85
N ALA A 441 2.98 -8.42 23.80
CA ALA A 441 1.54 -8.61 23.92
C ALA A 441 0.71 -7.74 22.96
N LEU A 442 1.25 -6.65 22.40
CA LEU A 442 0.45 -5.66 21.66
C LEU A 442 -0.23 -6.27 20.42
N PHE A 443 0.51 -7.09 19.68
CA PHE A 443 -0.03 -7.78 18.51
C PHE A 443 -1.17 -8.72 18.92
N LYS A 444 -0.91 -9.60 19.90
CA LYS A 444 -1.90 -10.53 20.47
C LYS A 444 -3.17 -9.80 20.95
N GLU A 445 -3.01 -8.75 21.76
CA GLU A 445 -4.13 -8.00 22.34
C GLU A 445 -4.97 -7.29 21.27
N SER A 446 -4.32 -6.72 20.25
CA SER A 446 -5.02 -6.06 19.13
C SER A 446 -5.83 -7.03 18.26
N TRP A 447 -5.50 -8.33 18.26
CA TRP A 447 -6.22 -9.40 17.56
C TRP A 447 -7.21 -10.18 18.43
N ALA A 448 -7.21 -9.98 19.75
CA ALA A 448 -7.95 -10.82 20.70
C ALA A 448 -9.45 -10.96 20.41
N ALA A 449 -10.09 -9.93 19.84
CA ALA A 449 -11.51 -9.92 19.47
C ALA A 449 -11.81 -10.46 18.05
N HIS A 450 -10.79 -10.83 17.30
CA HIS A 450 -10.87 -11.15 15.86
C HIS A 450 -10.43 -12.59 15.54
N TRP A 451 -10.01 -13.35 16.54
CA TRP A 451 -9.73 -14.78 16.44
C TRP A 451 -10.44 -15.57 17.54
N THR A 452 -10.43 -16.89 17.44
CA THR A 452 -10.90 -17.83 18.46
C THR A 452 -9.72 -18.66 18.93
N VAL A 453 -9.32 -18.45 20.18
CA VAL A 453 -8.23 -19.21 20.80
C VAL A 453 -8.66 -20.67 20.97
N LEU A 454 -7.84 -21.60 20.48
CA LEU A 454 -8.11 -23.03 20.59
C LEU A 454 -7.66 -23.53 21.97
N ASN A 455 -8.47 -24.39 22.60
CA ASN A 455 -8.15 -24.97 23.91
C ASN A 455 -7.29 -26.23 23.77
N THR A 456 -6.40 -26.47 24.72
CA THR A 456 -5.46 -27.60 24.73
C THR A 456 -6.09 -28.96 25.06
N THR A 457 -7.40 -29.03 25.34
CA THR A 457 -8.09 -30.23 25.83
C THR A 457 -9.04 -30.87 24.83
N ASP A 458 -8.77 -30.79 23.52
CA ASP A 458 -9.56 -31.51 22.52
C ASP A 458 -8.75 -32.72 21.97
N PRO A 459 -8.67 -33.85 22.71
CA PRO A 459 -8.08 -35.07 22.20
C PRO A 459 -9.07 -35.73 21.24
N GLY A 460 -8.79 -35.69 19.94
CA GLY A 460 -9.47 -36.54 18.98
C GLY A 460 -9.11 -38.01 19.22
N ASN A 461 -9.99 -38.77 19.89
CA ASN A 461 -10.51 -40.07 19.42
C ASN A 461 -11.53 -40.68 20.40
N GLY A 462 -12.69 -41.13 19.90
CA GLY A 462 -13.52 -42.16 20.56
C GLY A 462 -15.02 -41.85 20.68
N ASN A 463 -15.80 -42.44 19.76
CA ASN A 463 -17.24 -42.70 19.84
C ASN A 463 -17.78 -43.02 21.27
N ASP A 464 -18.79 -42.29 21.75
CA ASP A 464 -20.22 -42.67 21.74
C ASP A 464 -21.05 -41.80 22.71
N ASP A 465 -22.16 -41.31 22.16
CA ASP A 465 -23.50 -41.12 22.71
C ASP A 465 -23.82 -40.28 23.98
N ASN A 466 -24.70 -39.30 23.69
CA ASN A 466 -25.86 -38.83 24.45
C ASN A 466 -25.63 -38.21 25.85
N GLY A 467 -25.73 -36.88 25.90
CA GLY A 467 -25.95 -36.19 27.17
C GLY A 467 -25.93 -34.66 27.12
N GLY A 468 -26.89 -34.06 26.39
CA GLY A 468 -27.57 -32.80 26.77
C GLY A 468 -26.77 -31.54 27.14
N GLY A 469 -26.86 -30.54 26.27
CA GLY A 469 -27.08 -29.15 26.68
C GLY A 469 -25.85 -28.24 26.75
N GLY A 470 -25.60 -27.47 25.69
CA GLY A 470 -24.59 -26.41 25.72
C GLY A 470 -24.32 -25.76 24.36
N VAL A 471 -25.30 -24.99 23.88
CA VAL A 471 -25.24 -23.93 22.83
C VAL A 471 -24.17 -24.09 21.74
N SER A 472 -24.58 -24.68 20.62
CA SER A 472 -23.91 -24.59 19.32
C SER A 472 -24.83 -23.90 18.32
N GLY A 473 -24.30 -22.93 17.57
CA GLY A 473 -24.86 -22.45 16.30
C GLY A 473 -25.53 -21.06 16.35
N GLY A 474 -24.85 -20.06 15.77
CA GLY A 474 -25.50 -18.84 15.25
C GLY A 474 -24.88 -17.50 15.67
N VAL A 475 -23.80 -17.07 15.02
CA VAL A 475 -23.40 -15.64 14.91
C VAL A 475 -23.20 -15.25 13.44
N ILE A 476 -23.93 -15.92 12.54
CA ILE A 476 -24.16 -15.44 11.17
C ILE A 476 -25.67 -15.54 10.96
N GLY A 477 -26.35 -14.40 11.03
CA GLY A 477 -27.81 -14.28 10.86
C GLY A 477 -28.45 -13.33 11.87
N GLY A 478 -28.96 -12.19 11.38
CA GLY A 478 -29.47 -11.10 12.19
C GLY A 478 -30.60 -11.45 13.16
N SER A 479 -30.73 -10.66 14.22
CA SER A 479 -31.91 -10.66 15.07
C SER A 479 -32.17 -9.26 15.62
N VAL A 480 -33.07 -8.58 14.92
CA VAL A 480 -34.08 -7.71 15.53
C VAL A 480 -34.80 -8.55 16.59
N VAL A 481 -34.42 -8.45 17.87
CA VAL A 481 -35.29 -8.39 19.08
C VAL A 481 -34.38 -8.04 20.27
N ALA A 482 -34.14 -6.74 20.47
CA ALA A 482 -33.76 -6.18 21.77
C ALA A 482 -34.31 -4.75 21.91
N ALA A 483 -35.54 -4.54 21.43
CA ALA A 483 -36.13 -3.20 21.29
C ALA A 483 -36.82 -2.65 22.54
N ALA A 484 -36.92 -3.38 23.65
CA ALA A 484 -37.55 -2.86 24.88
C ALA A 484 -36.54 -2.31 25.91
N GLY A 485 -35.33 -2.88 26.01
CA GLY A 485 -34.30 -2.43 26.95
C GLY A 485 -33.49 -1.23 26.45
N GLY A 486 -33.15 -1.21 25.16
CA GLY A 486 -32.33 -0.15 24.57
C GLY A 486 -32.99 1.23 24.56
N VAL A 487 -34.32 1.28 24.37
CA VAL A 487 -35.08 2.55 24.33
C VAL A 487 -35.09 3.23 25.70
N ALA A 488 -35.18 2.47 26.80
CA ALA A 488 -35.14 3.03 28.15
C ALA A 488 -33.76 3.63 28.47
N ILE A 489 -32.68 2.98 28.02
CA ILE A 489 -31.30 3.44 28.22
C ILE A 489 -31.04 4.70 27.38
N ILE A 490 -31.46 4.71 26.11
CA ILE A 490 -31.31 5.87 25.23
C ILE A 490 -32.13 7.06 25.73
N ALA A 491 -33.36 6.84 26.21
CA ALA A 491 -34.19 7.88 26.80
C ALA A 491 -33.56 8.46 28.08
N ALA A 492 -32.96 7.62 28.93
CA ALA A 492 -32.24 8.06 30.13
C ALA A 492 -31.00 8.89 29.78
N ILE A 493 -30.24 8.50 28.76
CA ILE A 493 -29.06 9.24 28.28
C ILE A 493 -29.48 10.59 27.70
N ILE A 494 -30.51 10.65 26.85
CA ILE A 494 -31.03 11.90 26.28
C ILE A 494 -31.53 12.82 27.40
N PHE A 495 -32.29 12.30 28.37
CA PHE A 495 -32.77 13.07 29.52
C PHE A 495 -31.61 13.65 30.34
N PHE A 496 -30.56 12.87 30.59
CA PHE A 496 -29.40 13.32 31.36
C PHE A 496 -28.58 14.39 30.61
N VAL A 497 -28.41 14.25 29.29
CA VAL A 497 -27.72 15.25 28.44
C VAL A 497 -28.53 16.54 28.34
N MET A 498 -29.86 16.47 28.18
CA MET A 498 -30.73 17.65 28.18
C MET A 498 -30.71 18.37 29.53
N ARG A 499 -30.70 17.63 30.65
CA ARG A 499 -30.57 18.21 32.00
C ARG A 499 -29.23 18.91 32.20
N ARG A 500 -28.15 18.42 31.59
CA ARG A 500 -26.83 19.05 31.62
C ARG A 500 -26.75 20.31 30.75
N ARG A 501 -27.41 20.33 29.59
CA ARG A 501 -27.41 21.50 28.68
C ARG A 501 -28.26 22.66 29.21
N LYS A 502 -29.33 22.40 29.96
CA LYS A 502 -30.15 23.46 30.61
C LYS A 502 -29.45 24.19 31.76
N ARG A 503 -28.22 23.81 32.14
CA ARG A 503 -27.37 24.54 33.10
C ARG A 503 -26.27 25.40 32.45
N LYS A 504 -26.23 25.49 31.11
CA LYS A 504 -25.24 26.32 30.38
C LYS A 504 -25.86 27.36 29.42
N ALA A 505 -27.16 27.61 29.50
CA ALA A 505 -27.81 28.68 28.73
C ALA A 505 -28.20 29.83 29.67
N ALA A 506 -27.22 30.65 30.03
CA ALA A 506 -27.43 32.00 30.54
C ALA A 506 -26.15 32.83 30.27
N SER A 507 -26.02 33.37 29.05
CA SER A 507 -25.59 34.76 28.81
C SER A 507 -25.74 35.14 27.32
N PRO A 508 -26.07 36.41 27.00
CA PRO A 508 -26.75 36.80 25.76
C PRO A 508 -25.81 37.26 24.63
N GLN A 509 -26.26 37.07 23.38
CA GLN A 509 -25.73 37.69 22.17
C GLN A 509 -25.79 39.22 22.24
N ALA A 510 -24.71 39.88 21.82
CA ALA A 510 -24.70 41.28 21.44
C ALA A 510 -24.63 41.40 19.92
N THR A 511 -25.71 41.94 19.36
CA THR A 511 -25.89 42.42 17.99
C THR A 511 -25.17 43.76 17.83
N GLN A 512 -24.38 43.96 16.78
CA GLN A 512 -24.12 45.31 16.25
C GLN A 512 -24.13 45.30 14.72
N ASN A 513 -25.08 46.05 14.17
CA ASN A 513 -25.19 46.41 12.77
C ASN A 513 -24.38 47.68 12.49
N ALA A 514 -23.80 47.70 11.28
CA ALA A 514 -23.55 48.84 10.38
C ALA A 514 -22.70 50.03 10.86
N TYR A 515 -21.59 50.27 10.15
CA TYR A 515 -21.32 51.57 9.54
C TYR A 515 -20.47 51.40 8.28
N HIS A 516 -20.95 51.96 7.17
CA HIS A 516 -20.21 52.15 5.92
C HIS A 516 -19.17 53.25 6.13
N ASP A 517 -17.95 53.05 5.65
CA ASP A 517 -17.11 54.18 5.25
C ASP A 517 -16.36 53.86 3.95
N HIS A 518 -16.42 54.81 3.02
CA HIS A 518 -15.78 54.82 1.72
C HIS A 518 -14.53 55.69 1.83
N SER A 519 -13.35 55.14 1.55
CA SER A 519 -12.26 55.94 0.98
C SER A 519 -11.22 55.08 0.25
N PRO A 520 -10.59 55.63 -0.81
CA PRO A 520 -9.94 54.85 -1.87
C PRO A 520 -8.48 54.55 -1.54
N GLY A 521 -8.08 53.30 -1.73
CA GLY A 521 -6.68 52.88 -1.65
C GLY A 521 -5.88 53.25 -2.92
N PRO A 522 -4.57 53.51 -2.80
CA PRO A 522 -3.70 53.94 -3.90
C PRO A 522 -3.41 52.80 -4.90
N PRO A 523 -3.04 53.12 -6.16
CA PRO A 523 -2.93 52.16 -7.24
C PRO A 523 -1.71 51.23 -7.11
N ALA A 524 -1.86 50.01 -7.64
CA ALA A 524 -0.85 48.96 -7.69
C ALA A 524 0.39 49.36 -8.53
N PRO A 525 1.60 48.89 -8.18
CA PRO A 525 2.78 49.10 -9.00
C PRO A 525 2.74 48.24 -10.26
N THR A 526 2.82 48.91 -11.40
CA THR A 526 3.10 48.38 -12.73
C THR A 526 4.52 47.81 -12.79
N TYR A 527 4.66 46.53 -13.11
CA TYR A 527 5.95 45.96 -13.50
C TYR A 527 6.19 46.16 -14.99
N ALA A 528 7.36 46.72 -15.29
CA ALA A 528 7.80 47.13 -16.60
C ALA A 528 8.14 45.94 -17.50
N HIS A 529 7.76 46.05 -18.77
CA HIS A 529 8.38 45.33 -19.87
C HIS A 529 9.87 45.72 -19.96
N TYR A 530 10.75 44.72 -19.98
CA TYR A 530 12.12 44.88 -20.49
C TYR A 530 12.31 43.91 -21.66
N GLY A 531 12.73 44.47 -22.79
CA GLY A 531 12.89 43.78 -24.06
C GLY A 531 14.23 43.05 -24.20
N ASP A 532 14.27 42.33 -25.32
CA ASP A 532 15.32 41.50 -25.90
C ASP A 532 16.79 41.84 -25.58
N ALA A 533 17.54 40.79 -25.27
CA ALA A 533 18.93 40.63 -25.68
C ALA A 533 19.17 39.16 -26.07
N GLN A 534 19.29 38.91 -27.38
CA GLN A 534 19.81 37.67 -27.95
C GLN A 534 21.34 37.64 -27.81
N GLN A 535 21.91 36.46 -27.48
CA GLN A 535 23.13 35.84 -28.06
C GLN A 535 23.63 34.66 -27.18
N PRO A 536 24.41 33.69 -27.70
CA PRO A 536 24.01 32.63 -28.64
C PRO A 536 24.11 31.22 -27.99
N MET A 537 23.36 30.25 -28.50
CA MET A 537 23.54 28.84 -28.11
C MET A 537 24.85 28.28 -28.68
N SER A 538 25.67 27.70 -27.81
CA SER A 538 26.72 26.75 -28.20
C SER A 538 26.08 25.40 -28.52
N GLU A 539 26.22 24.95 -29.76
CA GLU A 539 25.86 23.60 -30.22
C GLU A 539 26.59 22.53 -29.39
N LEU A 540 25.84 21.73 -28.63
CA LEU A 540 26.33 20.44 -28.16
C LEU A 540 25.78 19.38 -29.12
N HIS A 541 26.68 18.82 -29.92
CA HIS A 541 26.43 17.72 -30.85
C HIS A 541 25.78 16.53 -30.15
N ALA A 542 24.63 16.09 -30.66
CA ALA A 542 24.05 14.80 -30.35
C ALA A 542 24.86 13.69 -31.06
N PRO A 543 25.29 12.62 -30.37
CA PRO A 543 25.71 11.40 -31.04
C PRO A 543 24.48 10.61 -31.52
N ALA A 544 24.68 9.96 -32.67
CA ALA A 544 23.68 9.33 -33.52
C ALA A 544 22.83 8.24 -32.84
N GLN A 545 21.60 8.11 -33.35
CA GLN A 545 20.64 7.06 -33.04
C GLN A 545 21.19 5.69 -33.43
N ASN A 546 21.33 4.77 -32.47
CA ASN A 546 21.38 3.34 -32.77
C ASN A 546 19.94 2.83 -32.92
N GLU A 547 19.61 2.37 -34.12
CA GLU A 547 18.43 1.55 -34.40
C GLU A 547 18.41 0.34 -33.47
N TYR A 548 17.42 0.26 -32.59
CA TYR A 548 17.12 -0.96 -31.83
C TYR A 548 16.04 -1.76 -32.57
N TYR A 549 16.40 -3.02 -32.78
CA TYR A 549 15.76 -4.05 -33.60
C TYR A 549 14.30 -4.33 -33.19
N LYS A 550 13.38 -4.38 -34.17
CA LYS A 550 12.01 -4.91 -34.00
C LYS A 550 12.03 -6.44 -34.12
N PRO A 551 11.48 -7.22 -33.16
CA PRO A 551 11.21 -8.63 -33.40
C PRO A 551 9.94 -8.79 -34.26
N VAL A 552 10.05 -9.57 -35.32
CA VAL A 552 8.92 -10.07 -36.13
C VAL A 552 8.22 -11.19 -35.34
N PRO A 553 6.88 -11.31 -35.34
CA PRO A 553 6.21 -12.43 -34.69
C PRO A 553 6.40 -13.70 -35.52
N GLN A 554 7.16 -14.67 -35.00
CA GLN A 554 7.25 -15.99 -35.60
C GLN A 554 6.17 -16.90 -34.99
N GLN A 555 5.26 -17.32 -35.86
CA GLN A 555 4.20 -18.29 -35.59
C GLN A 555 4.86 -19.68 -35.65
N GLU A 556 5.20 -20.28 -34.50
CA GLU A 556 5.79 -21.62 -34.49
C GLU A 556 4.73 -22.71 -34.45
N GLN A 557 4.59 -23.34 -35.61
CA GLN A 557 3.86 -24.56 -35.89
C GLN A 557 4.82 -25.74 -35.66
N TRP A 558 4.63 -26.48 -34.57
CA TRP A 558 5.45 -27.66 -34.28
C TRP A 558 5.28 -28.74 -35.35
N HIS A 559 6.39 -29.13 -36.00
CA HIS A 559 6.52 -30.42 -36.67
C HIS A 559 7.67 -31.17 -36.00
N GLU A 560 7.36 -32.35 -35.46
CA GLU A 560 8.35 -33.34 -35.06
C GLU A 560 9.24 -33.68 -36.26
N MET A 561 10.56 -33.64 -36.07
CA MET A 561 11.49 -34.37 -36.92
C MET A 561 12.57 -35.05 -36.07
N GLU A 562 12.70 -36.34 -36.35
CA GLU A 562 13.53 -37.34 -35.70
C GLU A 562 15.02 -36.99 -35.70
N ALA A 563 15.69 -37.44 -34.63
CA ALA A 563 17.13 -37.30 -34.43
C ALA A 563 17.93 -38.00 -35.54
N ARG A 564 18.85 -37.26 -36.17
CA ARG A 564 20.00 -37.81 -36.87
C ARG A 564 21.28 -37.27 -36.25
N GLU A 565 22.04 -38.18 -35.65
CA GLU A 565 23.43 -37.99 -35.27
C GLU A 565 24.27 -37.63 -36.50
N TYR A 566 25.12 -36.61 -36.36
CA TYR A 566 26.28 -36.42 -37.23
C TYR A 566 27.47 -35.98 -36.38
N HIS A 567 28.49 -36.85 -36.34
CA HIS A 567 29.83 -36.57 -35.85
C HIS A 567 30.55 -35.58 -36.78
N ALA A 568 31.31 -34.65 -36.21
CA ALA A 568 32.39 -33.96 -36.92
C ALA A 568 33.57 -33.71 -35.98
N GLU A 569 34.73 -34.22 -36.38
CA GLU A 569 36.02 -34.19 -35.70
C GLU A 569 36.64 -32.78 -35.69
N LEU A 570 37.28 -32.40 -34.57
CA LEU A 570 38.07 -31.17 -34.45
C LEU A 570 39.57 -31.47 -34.67
N PRO A 571 40.30 -30.68 -35.49
CA PRO A 571 41.73 -30.89 -35.70
C PRO A 571 42.59 -30.37 -34.54
N GLY A 572 43.56 -31.21 -34.18
CA GLY A 572 44.48 -31.16 -33.05
C GLY A 572 45.21 -29.85 -32.72
N HIS A 573 45.32 -29.62 -31.41
CA HIS A 573 46.50 -29.04 -30.78
C HIS A 573 46.93 -29.92 -29.60
N ALA A 574 48.22 -30.28 -29.59
CA ALA A 574 48.83 -31.22 -28.64
C ALA A 574 48.91 -30.65 -27.22
N PRO A 575 48.74 -31.46 -26.17
CA PRO A 575 48.91 -31.02 -24.79
C PRO A 575 50.39 -30.99 -24.38
N ALA A 576 50.82 -29.88 -23.76
CA ALA A 576 52.09 -29.77 -23.07
C ALA A 576 51.91 -30.18 -21.60
N GLU A 577 52.63 -31.22 -21.17
CA GLU A 577 52.72 -31.67 -19.78
C GLU A 577 53.55 -30.68 -18.94
N LEU A 578 53.11 -30.42 -17.70
CA LEU A 578 53.97 -29.88 -16.64
C LEU A 578 53.99 -30.85 -15.45
N PRO A 579 55.19 -31.11 -14.88
CA PRO A 579 55.41 -32.25 -13.99
C PRO A 579 54.97 -32.02 -12.54
N ALA A 580 54.60 -33.12 -11.90
CA ALA A 580 54.32 -33.24 -10.48
C ALA A 580 55.53 -32.86 -9.62
N SER A 581 55.28 -32.17 -8.50
CA SER A 581 56.24 -32.05 -7.41
C SER A 581 55.63 -32.51 -6.09
N HIS A 582 56.35 -33.42 -5.45
CA HIS A 582 56.10 -33.98 -4.13
C HIS A 582 56.15 -32.91 -3.03
N LYS A 583 55.18 -32.92 -2.12
CA LYS A 583 55.37 -33.22 -0.68
C LYS A 583 54.04 -33.25 0.05
#